data_AF-A0A1B8HKP9-F1
#
_entry.id   AF-A0A1B8HKP9-F1
#
_cell.length_a   1.000
_cell.length_b   1.000
_cell.length_c   1.000
_cell.angle_alpha   90.00
_cell.angle_beta   90.00
_cell.angle_gamma   90.00
#
_symmetry.space_group_name_H-M   'P 1'
#
loop_
_entity.id
_entity.type
_entity.pdbx_description
1 polymer ?
#
loop_
_entity_poly.entity_id
_entity_poly.type
_entity_poly.pdbx_seq_one_letter_code
_entity_poly.pdbx_strand_id
1 'polypeptide(L)'
;MRHNYLLISLALSALFLSQTAVAEKYRAGNPDTGSGVVIARGDIPTPEKYLPMIADYMKMMSGQVAATEQQLTLLQQALNKGDMAAAKQAYIQAHYEYEVIRAAVVVFGHADRVINPHAGYFTDRERDPKFTGFHRIEYALFAENDQAAALAATQNLLRNIQDLKQRVGVETLPVAKLVQSADDSIELILSTKLGGDENRYSRSDVSDIVANIEGARRITTALSPFLSEKTNTQLKQQFAEPDAVLAHYRDTQGHYVSYEKLTAADKQQLYAGLTVLAESLAQLRAELNIDVYYKYRKEP
;
A
#
# COMPACT_ATOMS: atom_id res chain seq x y z
N MET A 1 29.07 26.80 -67.47
CA MET A 1 29.88 26.93 -66.25
C MET A 1 29.23 26.10 -65.14
N ARG A 2 30.03 25.22 -64.51
CA ARG A 2 29.92 24.55 -63.19
C ARG A 2 28.58 24.73 -62.41
N HIS A 3 27.80 23.65 -62.26
CA HIS A 3 27.71 22.78 -61.06
C HIS A 3 27.11 23.46 -59.81
N ASN A 4 25.92 23.02 -59.36
CA ASN A 4 25.82 22.16 -58.16
C ASN A 4 24.38 21.71 -57.86
N TYR A 5 24.31 20.45 -57.45
CA TYR A 5 23.15 19.66 -57.08
C TYR A 5 22.67 20.01 -55.66
N LEU A 6 21.38 19.85 -55.37
CA LEU A 6 20.96 19.05 -54.21
C LEU A 6 19.54 18.51 -54.40
N LEU A 7 19.45 17.19 -54.45
CA LEU A 7 18.24 16.38 -54.39
C LEU A 7 17.66 16.44 -52.98
N ILE A 8 16.34 16.62 -52.85
CA ILE A 8 15.59 16.11 -51.71
C ILE A 8 14.40 15.33 -52.26
N SER A 9 14.54 14.01 -52.26
CA SER A 9 13.52 13.04 -52.61
C SER A 9 12.42 13.03 -51.54
N LEU A 10 11.18 13.32 -51.95
CA LEU A 10 9.99 12.97 -51.18
C LEU A 10 9.80 11.44 -51.25
N ALA A 11 9.94 10.75 -50.13
CA ALA A 11 9.54 9.36 -49.99
C ALA A 11 8.49 9.25 -48.89
N LEU A 12 7.30 8.83 -49.32
CA LEU A 12 6.13 8.53 -48.53
C LEU A 12 6.32 7.15 -47.88
N SER A 13 6.32 7.06 -46.55
CA SER A 13 6.21 5.77 -45.85
C SER A 13 5.41 5.91 -44.56
N ALA A 14 4.18 5.39 -44.63
CA ALA A 14 3.44 4.67 -43.62
C ALA A 14 3.44 5.15 -42.16
N LEU A 15 2.25 5.58 -41.73
CA LEU A 15 1.60 5.18 -40.46
C LEU A 15 2.32 4.07 -39.72
N PHE A 16 2.83 4.36 -38.52
CA PHE A 16 2.77 3.54 -37.30
C PHE A 16 3.66 4.22 -36.26
N LEU A 17 3.10 5.16 -35.50
CA LEU A 17 3.65 5.53 -34.20
C LEU A 17 2.49 5.58 -33.22
N SER A 18 2.25 4.38 -32.69
CA SER A 18 1.75 4.09 -31.34
C SER A 18 1.17 5.29 -30.61
N GLN A 19 -0.16 5.37 -30.58
CA GLN A 19 -0.80 5.80 -29.36
C GLN A 19 -0.22 4.90 -28.26
N THR A 20 0.59 5.48 -27.37
CA THR A 20 0.80 4.89 -26.06
C THR A 20 -0.57 4.89 -25.42
N ALA A 21 -1.30 3.80 -25.63
CA ALA A 21 -2.40 3.45 -24.76
C ALA A 21 -1.77 3.37 -23.37
N VAL A 22 -1.92 4.45 -22.60
CA VAL A 22 -1.75 4.39 -21.17
C VAL A 22 -2.73 3.31 -20.76
N ALA A 23 -2.21 2.12 -20.44
CA ALA A 23 -3.00 1.07 -19.85
C ALA A 23 -3.47 1.62 -18.50
N GLU A 24 -4.62 2.28 -18.52
CA GLU A 24 -5.33 2.72 -17.34
C GLU A 24 -5.62 1.45 -16.54
N LYS A 25 -4.84 1.25 -15.46
CA LYS A 25 -4.94 0.10 -14.57
C LYS A 25 -6.33 0.11 -13.92
N TYR A 26 -7.30 -0.52 -14.58
CA TYR A 26 -8.53 -0.97 -13.94
C TYR A 26 -8.17 -2.13 -13.01
N ARG A 27 -7.87 -1.88 -11.73
CA ARG A 27 -7.98 -2.90 -10.64
C ARG A 27 -7.76 -2.45 -9.20
N ALA A 28 -7.41 -1.20 -8.92
CA ALA A 28 -7.81 -0.55 -7.66
C ALA A 28 -8.79 0.53 -8.06
N GLY A 29 -10.04 0.47 -7.60
CA GLY A 29 -11.01 1.51 -7.92
C GLY A 29 -10.43 2.86 -7.51
N ASN A 30 -10.47 3.85 -8.41
CA ASN A 30 -10.20 5.24 -8.04
C ASN A 30 -10.90 5.51 -6.71
N PRO A 31 -10.23 6.09 -5.70
CA PRO A 31 -10.91 6.44 -4.45
C PRO A 31 -12.10 7.30 -4.84
N ASP A 32 -13.31 6.78 -4.64
CA ASP A 32 -14.54 7.46 -5.01
C ASP A 32 -14.52 8.84 -4.32
N THR A 33 -14.42 9.87 -5.15
CA THR A 33 -14.34 11.29 -4.77
C THR A 33 -15.73 11.92 -4.65
N GLY A 34 -16.79 11.14 -4.89
CA GLY A 34 -18.18 11.56 -4.79
C GLY A 34 -18.66 11.71 -3.35
N SER A 35 -19.77 12.43 -3.18
CA SER A 35 -20.42 12.69 -1.89
C SER A 35 -21.26 11.52 -1.35
N GLY A 36 -21.36 10.41 -2.09
CA GLY A 36 -22.17 9.25 -1.73
C GLY A 36 -21.39 7.95 -1.85
N VAL A 37 -20.83 7.48 -0.74
CA VAL A 37 -20.05 6.24 -0.69
C VAL A 37 -21.00 5.03 -0.74
N VAL A 38 -20.98 4.29 -1.84
CA VAL A 38 -21.70 3.02 -1.97
C VAL A 38 -20.72 1.87 -1.71
N ILE A 39 -20.83 1.23 -0.54
CA ILE A 39 -20.11 -0.01 -0.24
C ILE A 39 -21.04 -1.19 -0.56
N ALA A 40 -20.65 -2.01 -1.53
CA ALA A 40 -21.26 -3.31 -1.72
C ALA A 40 -20.89 -4.19 -0.51
N ARG A 41 -21.84 -4.42 0.41
CA ARG A 41 -21.70 -5.50 1.39
C ARG A 41 -21.85 -6.81 0.64
N GLY A 42 -20.73 -7.49 0.42
CA GLY A 42 -20.75 -8.90 0.04
C GLY A 42 -21.15 -9.71 1.27
N ASP A 43 -22.45 -9.92 1.47
CA ASP A 43 -23.04 -10.65 2.60
C ASP A 43 -22.84 -12.17 2.47
N ILE A 44 -21.61 -12.63 2.18
CA ILE A 44 -21.25 -14.05 2.24
C ILE A 44 -20.69 -14.32 3.64
N PRO A 45 -21.37 -15.15 4.45
CA PRO A 45 -20.89 -15.47 5.79
C PRO A 45 -19.50 -16.09 5.76
N THR A 46 -18.65 -15.68 6.70
CA THR A 46 -17.36 -16.32 6.90
C THR A 46 -17.58 -17.74 7.46
N PRO A 47 -17.03 -18.79 6.82
CA PRO A 47 -17.11 -20.14 7.38
C PRO A 47 -16.49 -20.24 8.77
N GLU A 48 -17.13 -20.96 9.68
CA GLU A 48 -16.75 -21.05 11.11
C GLU A 48 -15.29 -21.42 11.34
N LYS A 49 -14.73 -22.29 10.49
CA LYS A 49 -13.34 -22.73 10.55
C LYS A 49 -12.32 -21.59 10.48
N TYR A 50 -12.67 -20.44 9.89
CA TYR A 50 -11.77 -19.28 9.78
C TYR A 50 -11.91 -18.27 10.91
N LEU A 51 -12.96 -18.36 11.75
CA LEU A 51 -13.21 -17.38 12.82
C LEU A 51 -12.04 -17.25 13.81
N PRO A 52 -11.39 -18.33 14.27
CA PRO A 52 -10.25 -18.20 15.18
C PRO A 52 -9.08 -17.44 14.56
N MET A 53 -8.74 -17.76 13.30
CA MET A 53 -7.66 -17.10 12.56
C MET A 53 -7.94 -15.61 12.36
N ILE A 54 -9.18 -15.26 12.03
CA ILE A 54 -9.59 -13.86 11.87
C ILE A 54 -9.50 -13.12 13.20
N ALA A 55 -9.93 -13.74 14.30
CA ALA A 55 -9.80 -13.13 15.63
C ALA A 55 -8.32 -12.86 15.99
N ASP A 56 -7.42 -13.80 15.72
CA ASP A 56 -5.99 -13.62 15.93
C ASP A 56 -5.40 -12.53 15.02
N TYR A 57 -5.81 -12.49 13.75
CA TYR A 57 -5.40 -11.43 12.82
C TYR A 57 -5.91 -10.05 13.26
N MET A 58 -7.16 -9.94 13.72
CA MET A 58 -7.73 -8.70 14.24
C MET A 58 -6.98 -8.21 15.50
N LYS A 59 -6.56 -9.13 16.37
CA LYS A 59 -5.71 -8.80 17.52
C LYS A 59 -4.33 -8.28 17.08
N MET A 60 -3.72 -8.92 16.09
CA MET A 60 -2.47 -8.45 15.50
C MET A 60 -2.64 -7.05 14.88
N MET A 61 -3.69 -6.85 14.10
CA MET A 61 -4.03 -5.56 13.48
C MET A 61 -4.25 -4.48 14.55
N SER A 62 -4.92 -4.78 15.65
CA SER A 62 -5.07 -3.85 16.77
C SER A 62 -3.74 -3.46 17.38
N GLY A 63 -2.79 -4.39 17.49
CA GLY A 63 -1.43 -4.10 17.93
C GLY A 63 -0.69 -3.18 16.95
N GLN A 64 -0.88 -3.41 15.65
CA GLN A 64 -0.29 -2.62 14.58
C GLN A 64 -0.82 -1.17 14.58
N VAL A 65 -2.14 -0.98 14.73
CA VAL A 65 -2.75 0.36 14.88
C VAL A 65 -2.22 1.08 16.12
N ALA A 66 -2.03 0.37 17.24
CA ALA A 66 -1.45 0.95 18.44
C ALA A 66 0.01 1.37 18.24
N ALA A 67 0.80 0.60 17.48
CA ALA A 67 2.17 0.97 17.11
C ALA A 67 2.19 2.23 16.23
N THR A 68 1.30 2.34 15.24
CA THR A 68 1.12 3.55 14.44
C THR A 68 0.79 4.77 15.32
N GLU A 69 -0.17 4.64 16.24
CA GLU A 69 -0.55 5.72 17.18
C GLU A 69 0.64 6.16 18.06
N GLN A 70 1.42 5.19 18.54
CA GLN A 70 2.61 5.47 19.34
C GLN A 70 3.66 6.28 18.55
N GLN A 71 3.94 5.91 17.30
CA GLN A 71 4.91 6.62 16.48
C GLN A 71 4.43 8.03 16.10
N LEU A 72 3.13 8.20 15.82
CA LEU A 72 2.55 9.53 15.62
C LEU A 72 2.59 10.41 16.87
N THR A 73 2.50 9.79 18.06
CA THR A 73 2.68 10.49 19.33
C THR A 73 4.13 10.94 19.51
N LEU A 74 5.11 10.10 19.16
CA LEU A 74 6.53 10.47 19.17
C LEU A 74 6.84 11.59 18.16
N LEU A 75 6.26 11.52 16.96
CA LEU A 75 6.32 12.57 15.95
C LEU A 75 5.78 13.89 16.52
N GLN A 76 4.60 13.88 17.13
CA GLN A 76 4.01 15.08 17.76
C GLN A 76 4.91 15.64 18.87
N GLN A 77 5.50 14.79 19.71
CA GLN A 77 6.41 15.21 20.76
C GLN A 77 7.70 15.83 20.20
N ALA A 78 8.26 15.27 19.14
CA ALA A 78 9.43 15.82 18.45
C ALA A 78 9.12 17.20 17.85
N LEU A 79 7.98 17.33 17.17
CA LEU A 79 7.50 18.61 16.64
C LEU A 79 7.29 19.66 17.73
N ASN A 80 6.73 19.30 18.88
CA ASN A 80 6.58 20.24 20.01
C ASN A 80 7.93 20.73 20.58
N LYS A 81 8.99 19.95 20.42
CA LYS A 81 10.36 20.29 20.84
C LYS A 81 11.18 20.99 19.75
N GLY A 82 10.63 21.10 18.53
CA GLY A 82 11.37 21.60 17.36
C GLY A 82 12.41 20.63 16.81
N ASP A 83 12.36 19.36 17.20
CA ASP A 83 13.29 18.33 16.69
C ASP A 83 12.78 17.76 15.37
N MET A 84 13.09 18.47 14.27
CA MET A 84 12.66 18.09 12.92
C MET A 84 13.27 16.76 12.45
N ALA A 85 14.46 16.39 12.93
CA ALA A 85 15.11 15.15 12.54
C ALA A 85 14.39 13.95 13.19
N ALA A 86 14.13 14.01 14.50
CA ALA A 86 13.35 12.99 15.18
C ALA A 86 11.91 12.91 14.65
N ALA A 87 11.31 14.06 14.29
CA ALA A 87 10.00 14.10 13.66
C ALA A 87 9.98 13.33 12.33
N LYS A 88 10.92 13.61 11.41
CA LYS A 88 11.03 12.90 10.13
C LYS A 88 11.19 11.39 10.31
N GLN A 89 12.00 10.96 11.27
CA GLN A 89 12.18 9.53 11.54
C GLN A 89 10.92 8.88 12.11
N ALA A 90 10.25 9.53 13.07
CA ALA A 90 9.00 9.04 13.64
C ALA A 90 7.86 8.99 12.60
N TYR A 91 7.84 9.91 11.63
CA TYR A 91 6.92 9.85 10.48
C TYR A 91 7.14 8.58 9.66
N ILE A 92 8.38 8.29 9.26
CA ILE A 92 8.71 7.10 8.45
C ILE A 92 8.31 5.83 9.19
N GLN A 93 8.61 5.75 10.49
CA GLN A 93 8.22 4.58 11.29
C GLN A 93 6.70 4.48 11.45
N ALA A 94 5.99 5.60 11.68
CA ALA A 94 4.53 5.58 11.77
C ALA A 94 3.87 5.08 10.47
N HIS A 95 4.38 5.52 9.32
CA HIS A 95 3.89 5.10 8.02
C HIS A 95 4.19 3.62 7.76
N TYR A 96 5.39 3.14 8.09
CA TYR A 96 5.73 1.72 8.08
C TYR A 96 4.71 0.90 8.86
N GLU A 97 4.43 1.28 10.12
CA GLU A 97 3.49 0.52 10.93
C GLU A 97 2.08 0.48 10.30
N TYR A 98 1.63 1.58 9.68
CA TYR A 98 0.35 1.62 8.99
C TYR A 98 0.34 0.75 7.72
N GLU A 99 1.38 0.82 6.90
CA GLU A 99 1.54 0.09 5.64
C GLU A 99 1.56 -1.44 5.84
N VAL A 100 1.94 -1.94 7.03
CA VAL A 100 1.84 -3.38 7.36
C VAL A 100 0.40 -3.89 7.30
N ILE A 101 -0.59 -3.04 7.61
CA ILE A 101 -2.02 -3.43 7.62
C ILE A 101 -2.86 -2.69 6.59
N ARG A 102 -2.28 -1.77 5.81
CA ARG A 102 -3.03 -0.86 4.92
C ARG A 102 -4.02 -1.57 4.02
N ALA A 103 -3.62 -2.67 3.35
CA ALA A 103 -4.52 -3.41 2.47
C ALA A 103 -5.76 -3.93 3.20
N ALA A 104 -5.62 -4.38 4.45
CA ALA A 104 -6.75 -4.79 5.29
C ALA A 104 -7.57 -3.59 5.81
N VAL A 105 -6.93 -2.43 6.03
CA VAL A 105 -7.63 -1.18 6.44
C VAL A 105 -8.65 -0.73 5.40
N VAL A 106 -8.42 -0.97 4.10
CA VAL A 106 -9.36 -0.61 3.02
C VAL A 106 -10.75 -1.23 3.23
N VAL A 107 -10.84 -2.39 3.91
CA VAL A 107 -12.11 -3.06 4.22
C VAL A 107 -12.96 -2.24 5.20
N PHE A 108 -12.32 -1.42 6.02
CA PHE A 108 -12.96 -0.51 6.96
C PHE A 108 -13.48 0.75 6.23
N GLY A 109 -14.06 0.61 5.05
CA GLY A 109 -14.74 1.69 4.33
C GLY A 109 -13.82 2.89 4.03
N HIS A 110 -14.11 4.04 4.64
CA HIS A 110 -13.42 5.30 4.32
C HIS A 110 -12.07 5.50 5.01
N ALA A 111 -11.65 4.57 5.89
CA ALA A 111 -10.48 4.77 6.75
C ALA A 111 -9.22 5.15 5.97
N ASP A 112 -8.83 4.36 4.97
CA ASP A 112 -7.60 4.62 4.19
C ASP A 112 -7.66 5.96 3.42
N ARG A 113 -8.85 6.39 2.99
CA ARG A 113 -9.01 7.62 2.20
C ARG A 113 -8.73 8.91 2.98
N VAL A 114 -8.81 8.87 4.32
CA VAL A 114 -8.47 10.02 5.19
C VAL A 114 -7.14 9.84 5.90
N ILE A 115 -6.66 8.60 6.00
CA ILE A 115 -5.38 8.26 6.63
C ILE A 115 -4.22 8.39 5.63
N ASN A 116 -4.39 7.92 4.39
CA ASN A 116 -3.32 7.84 3.40
C ASN A 116 -3.63 8.42 2.00
N PRO A 117 -4.41 9.52 1.84
CA PRO A 117 -4.67 10.05 0.52
C PRO A 117 -3.42 10.70 -0.09
N HIS A 118 -3.17 10.39 -1.37
CA HIS A 118 -2.15 11.07 -2.16
C HIS A 118 -2.61 12.44 -2.61
N ALA A 119 -1.70 13.41 -2.65
CA ALA A 119 -1.96 14.70 -3.32
C ALA A 119 -2.40 14.49 -4.77
N GLY A 120 -1.82 13.49 -5.45
CA GLY A 120 -2.18 13.15 -6.84
C GLY A 120 -3.63 12.69 -7.05
N TYR A 121 -4.37 12.36 -5.98
CA TYR A 121 -5.80 12.00 -6.08
C TYR A 121 -6.71 13.21 -6.24
N PHE A 122 -6.19 14.42 -6.00
CA PHE A 122 -6.97 15.66 -6.00
C PHE A 122 -6.58 16.57 -7.18
N THR A 123 -7.57 17.24 -7.77
CA THR A 123 -7.32 18.22 -8.83
C THR A 123 -6.44 19.38 -8.34
N ASP A 124 -6.70 19.86 -7.12
CA ASP A 124 -5.94 20.95 -6.49
C ASP A 124 -4.68 20.47 -5.75
N ARG A 125 -4.41 19.16 -5.79
CA ARG A 125 -3.23 18.50 -5.21
C ARG A 125 -2.98 18.89 -3.76
N GLU A 126 -1.78 19.35 -3.43
CA GLU A 126 -1.38 19.74 -2.06
C GLU A 126 -2.21 20.92 -1.50
N ARG A 127 -2.93 21.64 -2.37
CA ARG A 127 -3.83 22.74 -1.97
C ARG A 127 -5.26 22.29 -1.71
N ASP A 128 -5.60 21.03 -2.00
CA ASP A 128 -6.95 20.52 -1.78
C ASP A 128 -7.22 20.42 -0.25
N PRO A 129 -8.34 20.95 0.26
CA PRO A 129 -8.66 20.87 1.68
C PRO A 129 -8.88 19.43 2.19
N LYS A 130 -9.09 18.46 1.29
CA LYS A 130 -9.18 17.02 1.60
C LYS A 130 -7.82 16.31 1.57
N PHE A 131 -6.74 17.00 1.20
CA PHE A 131 -5.39 16.45 1.32
C PHE A 131 -4.95 16.44 2.80
N THR A 132 -5.26 15.33 3.47
CA THR A 132 -4.98 15.08 4.90
C THR A 132 -4.10 13.84 5.07
N GLY A 133 -3.95 13.36 6.31
CA GLY A 133 -3.31 12.07 6.58
C GLY A 133 -1.78 12.10 6.46
N PHE A 134 -1.18 10.93 6.25
CA PHE A 134 0.28 10.74 6.21
C PHE A 134 0.95 11.62 5.15
N HIS A 135 0.51 11.59 3.90
CA HIS A 135 1.16 12.38 2.84
C HIS A 135 1.06 13.90 3.05
N ARG A 136 0.04 14.40 3.77
CA ARG A 136 0.01 15.81 4.17
C ARG A 136 1.09 16.14 5.21
N ILE A 137 1.35 15.23 6.15
CA ILE A 137 2.44 15.33 7.13
C ILE A 137 3.78 15.24 6.39
N GLU A 138 3.92 14.29 5.46
CA GLU A 138 5.11 14.12 4.60
C GLU A 138 5.46 15.43 3.89
N TYR A 139 4.47 16.04 3.24
CA TYR A 139 4.65 17.29 2.53
C TYR A 139 5.13 18.40 3.48
N ALA A 140 4.49 18.55 4.64
CA ALA A 140 4.89 19.54 5.64
C ALA A 140 6.33 19.34 6.14
N LEU A 141 6.71 18.10 6.45
CA LEU A 141 8.01 17.77 7.01
C LEU A 141 9.15 17.87 5.98
N PHE A 142 8.95 17.31 4.80
CA PHE A 142 10.03 17.05 3.84
C PHE A 142 10.11 18.06 2.71
N ALA A 143 8.97 18.64 2.28
CA ALA A 143 8.94 19.63 1.21
C ALA A 143 8.85 21.07 1.75
N GLU A 144 7.92 21.34 2.67
CA GLU A 144 7.72 22.68 3.24
C GLU A 144 8.73 23.00 4.36
N ASN A 145 9.20 21.97 5.05
CA ASN A 145 9.95 22.09 6.31
C ASN A 145 9.20 22.98 7.34
N ASP A 146 7.88 22.85 7.38
CA ASP A 146 6.97 23.61 8.23
C ASP A 146 6.52 22.77 9.44
N GLN A 147 7.10 23.07 10.59
CA GLN A 147 6.80 22.41 11.86
C GLN A 147 5.35 22.60 12.31
N ALA A 148 4.77 23.79 12.10
CA ALA A 148 3.41 24.09 12.55
C ALA A 148 2.37 23.37 11.69
N ALA A 149 2.58 23.36 10.37
CA ALA A 149 1.75 22.59 9.44
C ALA A 149 1.84 21.08 9.73
N ALA A 150 3.06 20.57 9.96
CA ALA A 150 3.27 19.15 10.30
C ALA A 150 2.57 18.77 11.62
N LEU A 151 2.63 19.64 12.63
CA LEU A 151 1.98 19.42 13.92
C LEU A 151 0.45 19.36 13.78
N ALA A 152 -0.13 20.31 13.04
CA ALA A 152 -1.58 20.35 12.79
C ALA A 152 -2.06 19.11 12.01
N ALA A 153 -1.31 18.69 10.98
CA ALA A 153 -1.61 17.49 10.21
C ALA A 153 -1.48 16.21 11.06
N THR A 154 -0.45 16.12 11.92
CA THR A 154 -0.25 15.00 12.85
C THR A 154 -1.41 14.86 13.84
N GLN A 155 -1.89 15.98 14.40
CA GLN A 155 -3.06 15.98 15.29
C GLN A 155 -4.34 15.53 14.56
N ASN A 156 -4.50 15.90 13.29
CA ASN A 156 -5.61 15.40 12.47
C ASN A 156 -5.53 13.88 12.27
N LEU A 157 -4.36 13.39 11.83
CA LEU A 157 -4.16 11.97 11.60
C LEU A 157 -4.33 11.12 12.86
N LEU A 158 -3.85 11.59 14.02
CA LEU A 158 -4.04 10.88 15.30
C LEU A 158 -5.52 10.61 15.59
N ARG A 159 -6.43 11.54 15.29
CA ARG A 159 -7.88 11.30 15.44
C ARG A 159 -8.40 10.21 14.52
N ASN A 160 -7.93 10.17 13.27
CA ASN A 160 -8.32 9.13 12.31
C ASN A 160 -7.76 7.76 12.71
N ILE A 161 -6.54 7.69 13.26
CA ILE A 161 -5.96 6.46 13.80
C ILE A 161 -6.70 5.99 15.05
N GLN A 162 -7.14 6.91 15.91
CA GLN A 162 -7.97 6.58 17.07
C GLN A 162 -9.34 6.04 16.67
N ASP A 163 -9.97 6.62 15.63
CA ASP A 163 -11.19 6.06 15.04
C ASP A 163 -10.95 4.64 14.50
N LEU A 164 -9.91 4.44 13.68
CA LEU A 164 -9.53 3.12 13.18
C LEU A 164 -9.32 2.12 14.32
N LYS A 165 -8.67 2.52 15.41
CA LYS A 165 -8.46 1.69 16.60
C LYS A 165 -9.78 1.21 17.22
N GLN A 166 -10.77 2.10 17.34
CA GLN A 166 -12.09 1.70 17.84
C GLN A 166 -12.78 0.71 16.91
N ARG A 167 -12.69 0.95 15.60
CA ARG A 167 -13.32 0.11 14.58
C ARG A 167 -12.70 -1.29 14.49
N VAL A 168 -11.37 -1.38 14.52
CA VAL A 168 -10.65 -2.66 14.61
C VAL A 168 -11.00 -3.40 15.92
N GLY A 169 -11.37 -2.68 16.98
CA GLY A 169 -11.79 -3.29 18.25
C GLY A 169 -13.19 -3.91 18.25
N VAL A 170 -14.05 -3.59 17.28
CA VAL A 170 -15.48 -4.01 17.29
C VAL A 170 -15.95 -4.66 15.98
N GLU A 171 -15.34 -4.32 14.85
CA GLU A 171 -15.65 -4.90 13.55
C GLU A 171 -14.87 -6.20 13.32
N THR A 172 -15.27 -6.98 12.33
CA THR A 172 -14.56 -8.20 11.92
C THR A 172 -14.36 -8.21 10.42
N LEU A 173 -13.23 -8.77 9.95
CA LEU A 173 -12.92 -8.86 8.54
C LEU A 173 -13.60 -10.08 7.91
N PRO A 174 -14.36 -9.92 6.80
CA PRO A 174 -14.78 -11.06 6.01
C PRO A 174 -13.56 -11.82 5.47
N VAL A 175 -13.55 -13.15 5.59
CA VAL A 175 -12.38 -13.96 5.16
C VAL A 175 -11.99 -13.72 3.72
N ALA A 176 -12.96 -13.53 2.81
CA ALA A 176 -12.70 -13.25 1.41
C ALA A 176 -11.92 -11.94 1.21
N LYS A 177 -12.22 -10.91 2.02
CA LYS A 177 -11.53 -9.62 1.98
C LYS A 177 -10.15 -9.71 2.62
N LEU A 178 -10.02 -10.45 3.71
CA LEU A 178 -8.72 -10.68 4.34
C LEU A 178 -7.76 -11.41 3.38
N VAL A 179 -8.22 -12.48 2.71
CA VAL A 179 -7.41 -13.21 1.72
C VAL A 179 -7.02 -12.31 0.55
N GLN A 180 -7.96 -11.51 0.02
CA GLN A 180 -7.68 -10.54 -1.04
C GLN A 180 -6.62 -9.50 -0.63
N SER A 181 -6.62 -9.08 0.64
CA SER A 181 -5.69 -8.07 1.15
C SER A 181 -4.22 -8.49 1.07
N ALA A 182 -3.93 -9.80 1.03
CA ALA A 182 -2.55 -10.28 0.85
C ALA A 182 -2.01 -9.91 -0.55
N ASP A 183 -2.81 -10.19 -1.59
CA ASP A 183 -2.48 -9.86 -2.98
C ASP A 183 -2.45 -8.33 -3.18
N ASP A 184 -3.47 -7.63 -2.66
CA ASP A 184 -3.56 -6.16 -2.74
C ASP A 184 -2.32 -5.48 -2.14
N SER A 185 -1.74 -6.04 -1.07
CA SER A 185 -0.49 -5.51 -0.48
C SER A 185 0.67 -5.56 -1.47
N ILE A 186 0.81 -6.65 -2.24
CA ILE A 186 1.89 -6.79 -3.23
C ILE A 186 1.59 -5.93 -4.46
N GLU A 187 0.33 -5.82 -4.87
CA GLU A 187 -0.08 -4.94 -5.97
C GLU A 187 0.16 -3.45 -5.66
N LEU A 188 0.01 -3.02 -4.41
CA LEU A 188 0.41 -1.65 -4.00
C LEU A 188 1.89 -1.41 -4.31
N ILE A 189 2.76 -2.38 -4.04
CA ILE A 189 4.18 -2.28 -4.36
C ILE A 189 4.40 -2.14 -5.86
N LEU A 190 3.82 -3.07 -6.64
CA LEU A 190 4.02 -3.15 -8.08
C LEU A 190 3.41 -1.96 -8.84
N SER A 191 2.38 -1.33 -8.28
CA SER A 191 1.66 -0.23 -8.93
C SER A 191 2.17 1.16 -8.58
N THR A 192 2.81 1.34 -7.43
CA THR A 192 3.17 2.67 -6.92
C THR A 192 4.58 2.71 -6.32
N LYS A 193 4.83 1.92 -5.27
CA LYS A 193 6.04 2.05 -4.43
C LYS A 193 7.32 1.66 -5.15
N LEU A 194 7.28 0.67 -6.05
CA LEU A 194 8.45 0.30 -6.83
C LEU A 194 8.88 1.40 -7.82
N GLY A 195 7.93 2.23 -8.26
CA GLY A 195 8.18 3.46 -9.04
C GLY A 195 8.68 4.64 -8.19
N GLY A 196 8.59 4.54 -6.86
CA GLY A 196 8.89 5.64 -5.94
C GLY A 196 7.80 6.72 -5.94
N ASP A 197 6.57 6.35 -6.27
CA ASP A 197 5.45 7.29 -6.39
C ASP A 197 4.63 7.44 -5.10
N GLU A 198 4.87 6.58 -4.09
CA GLU A 198 4.16 6.60 -2.81
C GLU A 198 4.69 7.74 -1.91
N ASN A 199 6.02 7.83 -1.74
CA ASN A 199 6.60 8.84 -0.87
C ASN A 199 7.42 9.85 -1.67
N ARG A 200 6.71 10.78 -2.31
CA ARG A 200 7.31 11.74 -3.27
C ARG A 200 8.25 12.73 -2.61
N TYR A 201 8.10 12.99 -1.31
CA TYR A 201 8.88 14.00 -0.60
C TYR A 201 9.91 13.37 0.34
N SER A 202 9.54 12.35 1.12
CA SER A 202 10.47 11.67 2.05
C SER A 202 11.35 10.64 1.35
N ARG A 203 10.94 10.15 0.17
CA ARG A 203 11.60 9.05 -0.56
C ARG A 203 11.77 7.80 0.31
N SER A 204 10.80 7.50 1.17
CA SER A 204 10.82 6.36 2.11
C SER A 204 10.17 5.09 1.57
N ASP A 205 9.91 4.98 0.26
CA ASP A 205 9.18 3.85 -0.36
C ASP A 205 9.79 2.47 -0.06
N VAL A 206 11.11 2.37 0.17
CA VAL A 206 11.75 1.09 0.58
C VAL A 206 11.13 0.56 1.87
N SER A 207 10.86 1.45 2.83
CA SER A 207 10.23 1.12 4.10
C SER A 207 8.83 0.55 3.87
N ASP A 208 8.03 1.21 3.04
CA ASP A 208 6.67 0.78 2.76
C ASP A 208 6.60 -0.51 1.93
N ILE A 209 7.57 -0.74 1.04
CA ILE A 209 7.69 -2.01 0.30
C ILE A 209 7.85 -3.18 1.28
N VAL A 210 8.75 -3.01 2.26
CA VAL A 210 8.97 -4.02 3.30
C VAL A 210 7.71 -4.20 4.14
N ALA A 211 7.06 -3.10 4.53
CA ALA A 211 5.82 -3.14 5.31
C ALA A 211 4.71 -3.92 4.58
N ASN A 212 4.48 -3.66 3.29
CA ASN A 212 3.47 -4.36 2.52
C ASN A 212 3.81 -5.86 2.32
N ILE A 213 5.07 -6.23 2.13
CA ILE A 213 5.50 -7.64 2.10
C ILE A 213 5.19 -8.31 3.45
N GLU A 214 5.50 -7.64 4.56
CA GLU A 214 5.20 -8.13 5.91
C GLU A 214 3.68 -8.27 6.16
N GLY A 215 2.87 -7.34 5.65
CA GLY A 215 1.41 -7.43 5.69
C GLY A 215 0.87 -8.66 4.98
N ALA A 216 1.32 -8.89 3.74
CA ALA A 216 0.98 -10.09 2.97
C ALA A 216 1.43 -11.36 3.70
N ARG A 217 2.65 -11.36 4.24
CA ARG A 217 3.21 -12.49 5.00
C ARG A 217 2.34 -12.83 6.20
N ARG A 218 1.93 -11.86 7.02
CA ARG A 218 1.08 -12.09 8.20
C ARG A 218 -0.23 -12.76 7.84
N ILE A 219 -0.85 -12.34 6.74
CA ILE A 219 -2.09 -12.97 6.24
C ILE A 219 -1.82 -14.42 5.84
N THR A 220 -0.78 -14.67 5.03
CA THR A 220 -0.45 -16.04 4.61
C THR A 220 -0.05 -16.95 5.75
N THR A 221 0.67 -16.44 6.76
CA THR A 221 1.00 -17.18 7.98
C THR A 221 -0.27 -17.59 8.73
N ALA A 222 -1.23 -16.67 8.87
CA ALA A 222 -2.51 -16.97 9.51
C ALA A 222 -3.31 -18.02 8.72
N LEU A 223 -3.23 -17.99 7.39
CA LEU A 223 -3.88 -18.95 6.49
C LEU A 223 -3.17 -20.32 6.43
N SER A 224 -1.90 -20.41 6.83
CA SER A 224 -1.07 -21.61 6.62
C SER A 224 -1.68 -22.94 7.08
N PRO A 225 -2.47 -23.03 8.17
CA PRO A 225 -3.10 -24.30 8.57
C PRO A 225 -4.18 -24.79 7.60
N PHE A 226 -4.67 -23.92 6.70
CA PHE A 226 -5.73 -24.21 5.74
C PHE A 226 -5.21 -24.42 4.31
N LEU A 227 -3.91 -24.21 4.09
CA LEU A 227 -3.24 -24.35 2.79
C LEU A 227 -2.54 -25.70 2.68
N SER A 228 -2.35 -26.16 1.45
CA SER A 228 -1.54 -27.34 1.18
C SER A 228 -0.07 -27.13 1.55
N GLU A 229 0.64 -28.21 1.89
CA GLU A 229 2.08 -28.17 2.18
C GLU A 229 2.89 -27.60 1.00
N LYS A 230 2.45 -27.92 -0.23
CA LYS A 230 3.03 -27.39 -1.46
C LYS A 230 2.92 -25.86 -1.51
N THR A 231 1.73 -25.31 -1.31
CA THR A 231 1.50 -23.86 -1.33
C THR A 231 2.28 -23.16 -0.21
N ASN A 232 2.26 -23.71 1.00
CA ASN A 232 3.01 -23.15 2.14
C ASN A 232 4.52 -23.11 1.86
N THR A 233 5.08 -24.18 1.28
CA THR A 233 6.50 -24.23 0.89
C THR A 233 6.83 -23.23 -0.19
N GLN A 234 5.96 -23.12 -1.20
CA GLN A 234 6.13 -22.19 -2.31
C GLN A 234 6.10 -20.74 -1.84
N LEU A 235 5.10 -20.34 -1.05
CA LEU A 235 5.01 -18.98 -0.50
C LEU A 235 6.23 -18.64 0.34
N LYS A 236 6.69 -19.56 1.20
CA LYS A 236 7.90 -19.35 2.02
C LYS A 236 9.12 -19.01 1.15
N GLN A 237 9.28 -19.69 0.02
CA GLN A 237 10.38 -19.42 -0.92
C GLN A 237 10.20 -18.08 -1.62
N GLN A 238 9.01 -17.81 -2.17
CA GLN A 238 8.72 -16.58 -2.91
C GLN A 238 8.85 -15.32 -2.06
N PHE A 239 8.54 -15.41 -0.77
CA PHE A 239 8.78 -14.30 0.15
C PHE A 239 10.27 -14.06 0.46
N ALA A 240 11.10 -15.11 0.49
CA ALA A 240 12.50 -15.02 0.87
C ALA A 240 13.35 -14.26 -0.17
N GLU A 241 12.96 -14.29 -1.44
CA GLU A 241 13.70 -13.60 -2.50
C GLU A 241 13.64 -12.07 -2.38
N PRO A 242 12.46 -11.42 -2.29
CA PRO A 242 12.37 -9.98 -1.99
C PRO A 242 13.04 -9.60 -0.66
N ASP A 243 12.91 -10.44 0.38
CA ASP A 243 13.55 -10.19 1.68
C ASP A 243 15.07 -10.08 1.55
N ALA A 244 15.69 -10.98 0.78
CA ALA A 244 17.12 -10.98 0.56
C ALA A 244 17.60 -9.70 -0.14
N VAL A 245 16.85 -9.22 -1.15
CA VAL A 245 17.15 -7.95 -1.83
C VAL A 245 17.02 -6.78 -0.86
N LEU A 246 15.90 -6.69 -0.13
CA LEU A 246 15.60 -5.58 0.77
C LEU A 246 16.51 -5.53 2.00
N ALA A 247 17.10 -6.67 2.41
CA ALA A 247 18.07 -6.72 3.50
C ALA A 247 19.31 -5.85 3.22
N HIS A 248 19.71 -5.68 1.95
CA HIS A 248 20.83 -4.81 1.57
C HIS A 248 20.55 -3.32 1.78
N TYR A 249 19.27 -2.96 1.94
CA TYR A 249 18.79 -1.59 2.07
C TYR A 249 18.44 -1.21 3.51
N ARG A 250 18.75 -2.08 4.47
CA ARG A 250 18.53 -1.86 5.90
C ARG A 250 19.84 -1.44 6.57
N ASP A 251 19.80 -0.35 7.32
CA ASP A 251 20.95 0.12 8.10
C ASP A 251 21.11 -0.64 9.43
N THR A 252 22.16 -0.32 10.18
CA THR A 252 22.48 -0.96 11.45
C THR A 252 21.53 -0.60 12.59
N GLN A 253 20.73 0.47 12.44
CA GLN A 253 19.67 0.86 13.37
C GLN A 253 18.35 0.18 13.03
N GLY A 254 18.30 -0.52 11.89
CA GLY A 254 17.14 -1.23 11.40
C GLY A 254 16.23 -0.39 10.51
N HIS A 255 16.62 0.84 10.16
CA HIS A 255 15.90 1.71 9.24
C HIS A 255 16.21 1.38 7.79
N TYR A 256 15.29 1.70 6.89
CA TYR A 256 15.48 1.53 5.46
C TYR A 256 16.01 2.81 4.83
N VAL A 257 16.97 2.66 3.92
CA VAL A 257 17.54 3.80 3.18
C VAL A 257 16.52 4.41 2.22
N SER A 258 16.81 5.63 1.75
CA SER A 258 16.01 6.29 0.72
C SER A 258 15.85 5.45 -0.53
N TYR A 259 14.67 5.53 -1.17
CA TYR A 259 14.34 4.94 -2.46
C TYR A 259 15.39 5.21 -3.54
N GLU A 260 16.07 6.36 -3.50
CA GLU A 260 17.13 6.70 -4.46
C GLU A 260 18.33 5.75 -4.44
N LYS A 261 18.47 4.94 -3.39
CA LYS A 261 19.53 3.92 -3.30
C LYS A 261 19.18 2.63 -4.03
N LEU A 262 17.90 2.36 -4.30
CA LEU A 262 17.48 1.16 -5.04
C LEU A 262 18.06 1.17 -6.45
N THR A 263 18.89 0.18 -6.75
CA THR A 263 19.47 0.03 -8.10
C THR A 263 18.41 -0.40 -9.11
N ALA A 264 18.64 -0.12 -10.39
CA ALA A 264 17.74 -0.60 -11.45
C ALA A 264 17.66 -2.13 -11.49
N ALA A 265 18.77 -2.82 -11.23
CA ALA A 265 18.82 -4.27 -11.17
C ALA A 265 17.97 -4.83 -10.01
N ASP A 266 18.09 -4.24 -8.81
CA ASP A 266 17.30 -4.67 -7.66
C ASP A 266 15.80 -4.36 -7.84
N LYS A 267 15.45 -3.24 -8.46
CA LYS A 267 14.05 -2.95 -8.84
C LYS A 267 13.50 -4.00 -9.79
N GLN A 268 14.28 -4.43 -10.78
CA GLN A 268 13.86 -5.49 -11.71
C GLN A 268 13.72 -6.84 -11.01
N GLN A 269 14.65 -7.17 -10.10
CA GLN A 269 14.58 -8.41 -9.32
C GLN A 269 13.36 -8.42 -8.39
N LEU A 270 13.10 -7.31 -7.69
CA LEU A 270 11.90 -7.13 -6.88
C LEU A 270 10.64 -7.26 -7.72
N TYR A 271 10.57 -6.59 -8.88
CA TYR A 271 9.43 -6.70 -9.78
C TYR A 271 9.14 -8.15 -10.17
N ALA A 272 10.18 -8.90 -10.57
CA ALA A 272 10.03 -10.29 -10.98
C ALA A 272 9.55 -11.19 -9.83
N GLY A 273 10.19 -11.12 -8.66
CA GLY A 273 9.82 -11.92 -7.49
C GLY A 273 8.44 -11.59 -6.95
N LEU A 274 8.11 -10.29 -6.87
CA LEU A 274 6.81 -9.83 -6.37
C LEU A 274 5.67 -10.14 -7.35
N THR A 275 5.90 -10.14 -8.66
CA THR A 275 4.89 -10.57 -9.64
C THR A 275 4.52 -12.04 -9.45
N VAL A 276 5.53 -12.90 -9.28
CA VAL A 276 5.32 -14.34 -9.04
C VAL A 276 4.63 -14.59 -7.70
N LEU A 277 4.97 -13.81 -6.67
CA LEU A 277 4.28 -13.85 -5.38
C LEU A 277 2.81 -13.43 -5.51
N ALA A 278 2.51 -12.31 -6.17
CA ALA A 278 1.15 -11.83 -6.42
C ALA A 278 0.30 -12.89 -7.13
N GLU A 279 0.83 -13.51 -8.19
CA GLU A 279 0.15 -14.60 -8.90
C GLU A 279 -0.22 -15.78 -7.99
N SER A 280 0.64 -16.08 -7.01
CA SER A 280 0.41 -17.17 -6.06
C SER A 280 -0.59 -16.77 -4.97
N LEU A 281 -0.53 -15.52 -4.49
CA LEU A 281 -1.51 -14.96 -3.54
C LEU A 281 -2.92 -14.89 -4.13
N ALA A 282 -3.04 -14.52 -5.41
CA ALA A 282 -4.31 -14.48 -6.12
C ALA A 282 -5.00 -15.87 -6.23
N GLN A 283 -4.23 -16.97 -6.15
CA GLN A 283 -4.76 -18.34 -6.19
C GLN A 283 -5.28 -18.84 -4.83
N LEU A 284 -4.90 -18.20 -3.71
CA LEU A 284 -5.25 -18.67 -2.37
C LEU A 284 -6.75 -18.78 -2.17
N ARG A 285 -7.52 -17.85 -2.74
CA ARG A 285 -8.97 -17.88 -2.62
C ARG A 285 -9.59 -19.14 -3.23
N ALA A 286 -9.06 -19.58 -4.37
CA ALA A 286 -9.50 -20.79 -5.05
C ALA A 286 -9.10 -22.04 -4.26
N GLU A 287 -7.86 -22.11 -3.77
CA GLU A 287 -7.39 -23.22 -2.93
C GLU A 287 -8.20 -23.36 -1.62
N LEU A 288 -8.52 -22.23 -0.98
CA LEU A 288 -9.30 -22.19 0.25
C LEU A 288 -10.81 -22.46 0.03
N ASN A 289 -11.26 -22.53 -1.23
CA ASN A 289 -12.66 -22.64 -1.61
C ASN A 289 -13.54 -21.56 -0.95
N ILE A 290 -13.09 -20.30 -1.06
CA ILE A 290 -13.81 -19.13 -0.51
C ILE A 290 -14.67 -18.50 -1.60
N ASP A 291 -15.99 -18.50 -1.35
CA ASP A 291 -16.98 -17.87 -2.22
C ASP A 291 -16.92 -16.33 -2.17
N VAL A 292 -17.10 -15.68 -3.31
CA VAL A 292 -17.21 -14.20 -3.43
C VAL A 292 -18.44 -13.73 -4.19
N TYR A 293 -19.26 -14.66 -4.68
CA TYR A 293 -20.52 -14.38 -5.35
C TYR A 293 -21.64 -15.15 -4.66
N TYR A 294 -22.70 -14.44 -4.29
CA TYR A 294 -23.97 -15.07 -3.93
C TYR A 294 -24.74 -15.36 -5.21
N LYS A 295 -24.99 -16.63 -5.54
CA LYS A 295 -25.99 -16.96 -6.56
C LYS A 295 -27.35 -16.69 -5.94
N TYR A 296 -28.03 -15.63 -6.40
CA TYR A 296 -29.39 -15.30 -5.95
C TYR A 296 -30.27 -16.55 -6.08
N ARG A 297 -30.57 -17.21 -4.96
CA ARG A 297 -31.59 -18.26 -4.93
C ARG A 297 -32.91 -17.53 -4.75
N LYS A 298 -33.78 -17.60 -5.76
CA LYS A 298 -35.21 -17.44 -5.50
C LYS A 298 -35.59 -18.63 -4.62
N GLU A 299 -35.56 -18.45 -3.31
CA GLU A 299 -36.22 -19.40 -2.43
C GLU A 299 -37.74 -19.29 -2.64
N PRO A 300 -38.46 -20.42 -2.62
CA PRO A 300 -39.91 -20.47 -2.83
C PRO A 300 -40.71 -19.83 -1.70
#